data_AF-A0A6L6ZYN6-F1
#
_entry.id   AF-A0A6L6ZYN6-F1
#
_cell.length_a   1.000
_cell.length_b   1.000
_cell.length_c   1.000
_cell.angle_alpha   90.00
_cell.angle_beta   90.00
_cell.angle_gamma   90.00
#
_symmetry.space_group_name_H-M   'P 1'
#
loop_
_entity.id
_entity.type
_entity.pdbx_description
1 polymer ?
#
loop_
_entity_poly.entity_id
_entity_poly.type
_entity_poly.pdbx_seq_one_letter_code
_entity_poly.pdbx_strand_id
1 'polypeptide(L)'
;MITHLVWFRQDLRLHDNLALAAACRNSSARVLALYIATPRQWATHNMSPRQAELINAQLNGLQIALAEKGIPLLFREVDDFVASV
;
A
#
# COMPACT_ATOMS: atom_id res chain seq x y z
N MET A 1 -0.91 0.81 -23.37
CA MET A 1 -1.22 -0.23 -22.36
C MET A 1 -1.82 0.47 -21.14
N ILE A 2 -2.99 0.03 -20.69
CA ILE A 2 -3.66 0.61 -19.51
C ILE A 2 -2.86 0.25 -18.25
N THR A 3 -2.68 1.20 -17.35
CA THR A 3 -2.06 0.96 -16.04
C THR A 3 -3.08 1.25 -14.94
N HIS A 4 -3.27 0.30 -14.03
CA HIS A 4 -4.06 0.47 -12.81
C HIS A 4 -3.12 0.69 -11.63
N LEU A 5 -3.47 1.63 -10.76
CA LEU A 5 -2.76 1.89 -9.51
C LEU A 5 -3.65 1.53 -8.32
N VAL A 6 -3.15 0.66 -7.45
CA VAL A 6 -3.81 0.29 -6.19
C VAL A 6 -3.07 0.97 -5.06
N TRP A 7 -3.72 1.96 -4.44
CA TRP A 7 -3.13 2.67 -3.30
C TRP A 7 -3.58 2.01 -1.99
N PHE A 8 -2.64 1.31 -1.35
CA PHE A 8 -2.83 0.70 -0.04
C PHE A 8 -2.66 1.74 1.08
N ARG A 9 -3.53 1.66 2.09
CA ARG A 9 -3.46 2.45 3.32
C ARG A 9 -3.54 1.52 4.52
N GLN A 10 -4.72 1.40 5.14
CA GLN A 10 -4.93 0.47 6.28
C GLN A 10 -5.32 -0.95 5.84
N ASP A 11 -5.39 -1.19 4.53
CA ASP A 11 -5.87 -2.41 3.91
C ASP A 11 -4.72 -3.28 3.37
N LEU A 12 -3.66 -3.45 4.16
CA LEU A 12 -2.43 -4.19 3.83
C LEU A 12 -2.66 -5.72 3.72
N ARG A 13 -3.49 -6.13 2.75
CA ARG A 13 -3.92 -7.51 2.53
C ARG A 13 -4.23 -7.75 1.06
N LEU A 14 -4.01 -8.99 0.62
CA LEU A 14 -4.46 -9.45 -0.70
C LEU A 14 -5.91 -9.95 -0.67
N HIS A 15 -6.22 -10.72 0.37
CA HIS A 15 -7.51 -11.38 0.52
C HIS A 15 -8.61 -10.37 0.82
N ASP A 16 -9.73 -10.50 0.10
CA ASP A 16 -10.90 -9.65 0.27
C ASP A 16 -10.57 -8.15 0.27
N ASN A 17 -9.71 -7.75 -0.69
CA ASN A 17 -9.46 -6.35 -1.01
C ASN A 17 -10.17 -6.01 -2.32
N LEU A 18 -11.31 -5.31 -2.21
CA LEU A 18 -12.16 -4.96 -3.36
C LEU A 18 -11.42 -4.10 -4.39
N ALA A 19 -10.56 -3.17 -3.94
CA ALA A 19 -9.81 -2.28 -4.83
C ALA A 19 -8.76 -3.05 -5.63
N LEU A 20 -8.00 -3.93 -4.95
CA LEU A 20 -7.04 -4.82 -5.61
C LEU A 20 -7.75 -5.77 -6.58
N ALA A 21 -8.84 -6.41 -6.14
CA ALA A 21 -9.61 -7.32 -6.96
C ALA A 21 -10.13 -6.64 -8.23
N ALA A 22 -10.68 -5.42 -8.11
CA ALA A 22 -11.15 -4.64 -9.25
C ALA A 22 -10.01 -4.27 -10.21
N ALA A 23 -8.86 -3.83 -9.70
CA ALA A 23 -7.70 -3.49 -10.53
C ALA A 23 -7.16 -4.71 -11.30
N CYS A 24 -7.22 -5.90 -10.72
CA CYS A 24 -6.77 -7.13 -11.35
C CYS A 24 -7.80 -7.78 -12.31
N ARG A 25 -9.03 -7.26 -12.42
CA ARG A 25 -10.05 -7.85 -13.33
C ARG A 25 -9.67 -7.77 -14.81
N ASN A 26 -8.92 -6.75 -15.20
CA ASN A 26 -8.42 -6.61 -16.56
C ASN A 26 -7.05 -7.28 -16.68
N SER A 27 -7.00 -8.49 -17.25
CA SER A 27 -5.77 -9.27 -17.42
C SER A 27 -4.75 -8.63 -18.38
N SER A 28 -5.16 -7.67 -19.19
CA SER A 28 -4.29 -6.94 -20.13
C SER A 28 -3.74 -5.63 -19.55
N ALA A 29 -4.21 -5.22 -18.37
CA ALA A 29 -3.74 -4.01 -17.70
C ALA A 29 -2.49 -4.31 -16.86
N ARG A 30 -1.55 -3.38 -16.84
CA ARG A 30 -0.44 -3.40 -15.88
C ARG A 30 -0.95 -2.92 -14.52
N VAL A 31 -0.76 -3.68 -13.46
CA VAL A 31 -1.14 -3.28 -12.10
C VAL A 31 0.10 -2.87 -11.32
N LEU A 32 0.03 -1.72 -10.65
CA LEU A 32 1.04 -1.23 -9.72
C LEU A 32 0.37 -1.05 -8.34
N ALA A 33 1.09 -1.39 -7.28
CA ALA A 33 0.68 -1.08 -5.92
C ALA A 33 1.49 0.13 -5.41
N LEU A 34 0.87 0.95 -4.57
CA LEU A 34 1.49 2.11 -3.92
C LEU A 34 1.17 2.08 -2.42
N TYR A 35 2.17 2.36 -1.61
CA TYR A 35 2.01 2.70 -0.21
C TYR A 35 2.82 3.97 0.11
N ILE A 36 2.20 4.89 0.86
CA ILE A 36 2.85 6.14 1.29
C ILE A 36 2.84 6.18 2.82
N ALA A 37 4.03 6.10 3.42
CA ALA A 37 4.22 6.33 4.84
C ALA A 37 4.17 7.84 5.14
N THR A 38 3.55 8.21 6.26
CA THR A 38 3.42 9.61 6.74
C THR A 38 3.82 9.75 8.20
N PRO A 39 5.11 9.53 8.55
CA PRO A 39 5.54 9.41 9.95
C PRO A 39 5.21 10.64 10.81
N ARG A 40 5.30 11.86 10.25
CA ARG A 40 4.98 13.09 10.98
C ARG A 40 3.49 13.23 11.25
N GLN A 41 2.64 12.85 10.29
CA GLN A 41 1.20 12.77 10.52
C GLN A 41 0.84 11.70 11.57
N TRP A 42 1.47 10.53 11.52
CA TRP A 42 1.26 9.47 12.51
C TRP A 42 1.62 9.92 13.92
N ALA A 43 2.75 10.62 14.07
CA ALA A 43 3.16 11.21 15.34
C ALA A 43 2.13 12.23 15.85
N THR A 44 1.64 13.11 14.97
CA THR A 44 0.60 14.11 15.28
C THR A 44 -0.71 13.46 15.72
N HIS A 45 -1.04 12.28 15.17
CA HIS A 45 -2.21 11.48 15.54
C HIS A 45 -1.97 10.53 16.72
N ASN A 46 -0.83 10.67 17.42
CA ASN A 46 -0.46 9.83 18.56
C ASN A 46 -0.49 8.32 18.23
N MET A 47 -0.08 7.94 17.01
CA MET A 47 0.02 6.54 16.63
C MET A 47 0.94 5.78 17.59
N SER A 48 0.47 4.63 18.09
CA SER A 48 1.26 3.79 18.97
C SER A 48 2.49 3.24 18.24
N PRO A 49 3.68 3.18 18.89
CA PRO A 49 4.86 2.58 18.28
C PRO A 49 4.64 1.10 17.95
N ARG A 50 3.81 0.38 18.72
CA ARG A 50 3.44 -1.02 18.41
C ARG A 50 2.56 -1.12 17.16
N GLN A 51 1.71 -0.11 16.93
CA GLN A 51 0.90 -0.06 15.71
C GLN A 51 1.78 0.24 14.49
N ALA A 52 2.74 1.17 14.62
CA ALA A 52 3.71 1.43 13.56
C ALA A 52 4.52 0.18 13.19
N GLU A 53 4.97 -0.59 14.20
CA GLU A 53 5.66 -1.86 13.96
C GLU A 53 4.76 -2.92 13.30
N LEU A 54 3.50 -3.01 13.70
CA LEU A 54 2.53 -3.90 13.05
C LEU A 54 2.35 -3.54 11.58
N ILE A 55 2.20 -2.26 11.26
CA ILE A 55 2.09 -1.76 9.89
C ILE A 55 3.35 -2.13 9.10
N ASN A 56 4.54 -1.93 9.66
CA ASN A 56 5.80 -2.29 9.03
C ASN A 56 5.87 -3.80 8.71
N ALA A 57 5.54 -4.65 9.67
CA ALA A 57 5.51 -6.11 9.46
C ALA A 57 4.50 -6.53 8.37
N GLN A 58 3.30 -5.95 8.40
CA GLN A 58 2.26 -6.21 7.40
C GLN A 58 2.66 -5.72 6.00
N LEU A 59 3.31 -4.56 5.90
CA LEU A 59 3.76 -3.98 4.64
C LEU A 59 4.83 -4.86 3.98
N ASN A 60 5.79 -5.37 4.76
CA ASN A 60 6.81 -6.29 4.27
C ASN A 60 6.19 -7.61 3.78
N GLY A 61 5.23 -8.16 4.54
CA GLY A 61 4.47 -9.34 4.10
C GLY A 61 3.68 -9.11 2.82
N LEU A 62 3.02 -7.94 2.71
CA LEU A 62 2.28 -7.54 1.51
C LEU A 62 3.21 -7.40 0.30
N GLN A 63 4.40 -6.82 0.46
CA GLN A 63 5.37 -6.68 -0.62
C GLN A 63 5.74 -8.03 -1.23
N ILE A 64 6.05 -9.01 -0.39
CA ILE A 64 6.41 -10.37 -0.82
C ILE A 64 5.22 -11.01 -1.55
N ALA A 65 4.03 -10.96 -0.94
CA ALA A 65 2.84 -11.59 -1.50
C ALA A 65 2.39 -10.94 -2.83
N LEU A 66 2.57 -9.63 -3.00
CA LEU A 66 2.33 -8.93 -4.27
C LEU A 66 3.34 -9.32 -5.33
N ALA A 67 4.63 -9.45 -4.96
CA ALA A 67 5.69 -9.86 -5.87
C ALA A 67 5.45 -11.28 -6.43
N GLU A 68 4.97 -12.21 -5.61
CA GLU A 68 4.55 -13.55 -6.06
C GLU A 68 3.40 -13.53 -7.08
N LYS A 69 2.62 -12.44 -7.13
CA LYS A 69 1.57 -12.20 -8.14
C LYS A 69 2.03 -11.32 -9.30
N GLY A 70 3.32 -10.96 -9.35
CA GLY A 70 3.88 -10.09 -10.39
C GLY A 70 3.48 -8.62 -10.27
N ILE A 71 3.01 -8.18 -9.09
CA ILE A 71 2.60 -6.80 -8.84
C ILE A 71 3.70 -6.12 -8.02
N PRO A 72 4.39 -5.09 -8.54
CA PRO A 72 5.37 -4.36 -7.76
C PRO A 72 4.70 -3.40 -6.77
N LEU A 73 5.23 -3.33 -5.55
CA LEU A 73 4.84 -2.34 -4.54
C LEU A 73 5.81 -1.16 -4.56
N LEU A 74 5.30 0.01 -4.91
CA LEU A 74 6.00 1.28 -4.85
C LEU A 74 5.85 1.86 -3.44
N PHE A 75 6.98 2.06 -2.77
CA PHE A 75 7.02 2.71 -1.46
C PHE A 75 7.45 4.17 -1.58
N ARG A 76 6.77 5.03 -0.83
CA ARG A 76 7.15 6.42 -0.61
C ARG A 76 7.00 6.76 0.86
N GLU A 77 7.81 7.69 1.32
CA GLU A 77 7.70 8.30 2.62
C GLU A 77 7.68 9.81 2.43
N VAL A 78 6.70 10.47 3.04
CA VAL A 78 6.56 11.93 3.07
C VAL A 78 6.14 12.35 4.47
N ASP A 79 6.20 13.64 4.77
CA ASP A 79 5.86 14.13 6.12
C ASP A 79 4.40 13.85 6.48
N ASP A 80 3.47 14.29 5.64
CA ASP A 80 2.05 14.34 5.96
C ASP A 80 1.14 14.05 4.76
N PHE A 81 -0.18 14.12 4.99
CA PHE A 81 -1.16 13.88 3.93
C PHE A 81 -1.12 14.93 2.82
N VAL A 82 -0.72 16.17 3.11
CA VAL A 82 -0.62 17.24 2.11
C VAL A 82 0.54 16.96 1.16
N ALA A 83 1.67 16.47 1.68
CA ALA A 83 2.83 16.08 0.90
C ALA A 83 2.64 14.78 0.09
N SER A 84 1.50 14.07 0.26
CA SER A 84 1.23 12.79 -0.40
C SER A 84 0.48 12.88 -1.74
N VAL A 85 0.17 14.11 -2.19
CA VAL A 85 -0.63 14.41 -3.40
C VAL A 85 0.23 15.02 -4.50
#